data_AF-A0A7W9BI74-F1
#
_entry.id   AF-A0A7W9BI74-F1
#
_cell.length_a   1.000
_cell.length_b   1.000
_cell.length_c   1.000
_cell.angle_alpha   90.00
_cell.angle_beta   90.00
_cell.angle_gamma   90.00
#
_symmetry.space_group_name_H-M   'P 1'
#
loop_
_entity.id
_entity.type
_entity.pdbx_description
1 polymer ?
#
loop_
_entity_poly.entity_id
_entity_poly.type
_entity_poly.pdbx_seq_one_letter_code
_entity_poly.pdbx_strand_id
1 'polypeptide(L)'
;MRFGYPDNTARQQTFHLSLKESLRRTIMGVYLLTSVALVARLSYKTPMRHLIIPALLATVLPTTMAQAHPHIFVSVEVSVVFEDDAPAAVNLAWIYDDYFSLLITADLGIDLDGDMVLTEDEKATLAASVTEWPADFKGDLEVMQGTDVIALAGRTDHTMTFENGIMREMHSRPIEALSDPDAPLTIRVYDPFYYVAYELVGDVTIEGRDDCKATVTPANLDAAYTMVEELLYGRPASDVGPDEEFPEVGVAFADTIEITCATSR
;
A
#
# COMPACT_ATOMS: atom_id res chain seq x y z
N MET A 1 -40.97 3.80 -14.78
CA MET A 1 -40.92 3.34 -13.37
C MET A 1 -39.50 3.51 -12.89
N ARG A 2 -39.29 4.38 -11.89
CA ARG A 2 -38.00 4.55 -11.21
C ARG A 2 -37.76 3.29 -10.38
N PHE A 3 -36.62 2.62 -10.58
CA PHE A 3 -36.08 1.68 -9.60
C PHE A 3 -34.92 2.38 -8.91
N GLY A 4 -35.14 2.76 -7.64
CA GLY A 4 -34.10 3.32 -6.78
C GLY A 4 -33.15 2.22 -6.33
N TYR A 5 -31.86 2.48 -6.48
CA TYR A 5 -30.79 1.67 -5.91
C TYR A 5 -30.64 2.05 -4.42
N PRO A 6 -30.41 1.09 -3.50
CA PRO A 6 -30.23 1.42 -2.09
C PRO A 6 -28.91 2.15 -1.86
N ASP A 7 -28.96 3.08 -0.91
CA ASP A 7 -27.88 3.96 -0.47
C ASP A 7 -26.73 3.15 0.17
N ASN A 8 -25.58 3.14 -0.52
CA ASN A 8 -24.41 2.31 -0.16
C ASN A 8 -23.55 2.92 0.97
N THR A 9 -23.90 4.12 1.45
CA THR A 9 -23.21 4.78 2.58
C THR A 9 -23.40 4.05 3.91
N ALA A 10 -24.46 3.26 4.07
CA ALA A 10 -24.73 2.51 5.29
C ALA A 10 -23.82 1.29 5.49
N ARG A 11 -23.20 0.75 4.42
CA ARG A 11 -22.37 -0.47 4.46
C ARG A 11 -20.92 -0.19 4.89
N GLN A 12 -20.39 0.98 4.51
CA GLN A 12 -19.08 1.45 4.98
C GLN A 12 -19.11 1.79 6.49
N GLN A 13 -20.21 2.35 6.99
CA GLN A 13 -20.37 2.63 8.42
C GLN A 13 -20.47 1.36 9.28
N THR A 14 -21.03 0.26 8.75
CA THR A 14 -21.18 -1.00 9.50
C THR A 14 -19.88 -1.78 9.64
N PHE A 15 -18.97 -1.72 8.65
CA PHE A 15 -17.65 -2.34 8.74
C PHE A 15 -16.77 -1.62 9.79
N HIS A 16 -16.80 -0.28 9.78
CA HIS A 16 -16.10 0.55 10.76
C HIS A 16 -16.63 0.40 12.20
N LEU A 17 -17.94 0.19 12.39
CA LEU A 17 -18.53 -0.03 13.72
C LEU A 17 -18.19 -1.41 14.31
N SER A 18 -18.13 -2.46 13.48
CA SER A 18 -17.82 -3.84 13.90
C SER A 18 -16.37 -3.97 14.41
N LEU A 19 -15.40 -3.37 13.70
CA LEU A 19 -14.01 -3.29 14.16
C LEU A 19 -13.88 -2.49 15.47
N LYS A 20 -14.65 -1.40 15.62
CA LYS A 20 -14.64 -0.54 16.82
C LYS A 20 -15.12 -1.26 18.08
N GLU A 21 -16.13 -2.12 17.97
CA GLU A 21 -16.62 -2.93 19.11
C GLU A 21 -15.71 -4.11 19.44
N SER A 22 -15.06 -4.72 18.44
CA SER A 22 -14.06 -5.78 18.64
C SER A 22 -12.83 -5.25 19.38
N LEU A 23 -12.27 -4.11 18.95
CA LEU A 23 -11.12 -3.45 19.59
C LEU A 23 -11.43 -2.97 21.02
N ARG A 24 -12.63 -2.45 21.29
CA ARG A 24 -13.04 -2.09 22.66
C ARG A 24 -13.12 -3.30 23.59
N ARG A 25 -13.58 -4.46 23.11
CA ARG A 25 -13.68 -5.68 23.93
C ARG A 25 -12.30 -6.27 24.24
N THR A 26 -11.37 -6.21 23.28
CA THR A 26 -9.99 -6.69 23.47
C THR A 26 -9.20 -5.78 24.43
N ILE A 27 -9.31 -4.46 24.28
CA ILE A 27 -8.60 -3.51 25.16
C ILE A 27 -9.18 -3.55 26.59
N MET A 28 -10.50 -3.67 26.76
CA MET A 28 -11.11 -3.73 28.10
C MET A 28 -10.91 -5.10 28.80
N GLY A 29 -10.72 -6.18 28.03
CA GLY A 29 -10.37 -7.50 28.55
C GLY A 29 -8.93 -7.62 29.04
N VAL A 30 -7.98 -6.94 28.36
CA VAL A 30 -6.55 -6.95 28.74
C VAL A 30 -6.29 -6.13 30.01
N TYR A 31 -7.07 -5.08 30.28
CA TYR A 31 -6.93 -4.27 31.51
C TYR A 31 -7.56 -4.90 32.77
N LEU A 32 -8.49 -5.86 32.64
CA LEU A 32 -9.17 -6.46 33.79
C LEU A 32 -8.41 -7.65 34.42
N LEU A 33 -7.38 -8.18 33.78
CA LEU A 33 -6.69 -9.43 34.18
C LEU A 33 -5.39 -9.23 34.97
N THR A 34 -4.96 -7.99 35.25
CA THR A 34 -3.70 -7.74 35.99
C THR A 34 -3.88 -7.40 37.47
N SER A 35 -5.07 -7.58 38.06
CA SER A 35 -5.32 -7.20 39.46
C SER A 35 -6.01 -8.27 40.32
N VAL A 36 -5.58 -9.53 40.29
CA VAL A 36 -5.95 -10.50 41.35
C VAL A 36 -4.81 -11.48 41.64
N ALA A 37 -3.90 -11.11 42.55
CA ALA A 37 -3.11 -12.07 43.32
C ALA A 37 -2.53 -11.38 44.58
N LEU A 38 -3.38 -10.97 45.51
CA LEU A 38 -2.95 -10.65 46.87
C LEU A 38 -3.83 -11.41 47.86
N VAL A 39 -3.21 -12.34 48.57
CA VAL A 39 -3.41 -12.79 49.95
C VAL A 39 -3.05 -14.28 50.03
N ALA A 40 -1.75 -14.57 50.08
CA ALA A 40 -1.26 -15.81 50.67
C ALA A 40 -0.95 -15.52 52.15
N ARG A 41 -1.71 -16.14 53.05
CA ARG A 41 -1.47 -16.10 54.50
C ARG A 41 -0.15 -16.81 54.81
N LEU A 42 0.85 -16.06 55.27
CA LEU A 42 2.06 -16.62 55.86
C LEU A 42 2.05 -16.35 57.36
N SER A 43 1.69 -17.38 58.14
CA SER A 43 2.08 -17.52 59.53
C SER A 43 3.09 -18.65 59.63
N TYR A 44 4.37 -18.31 59.66
CA TYR A 44 5.34 -19.07 60.45
C TYR A 44 6.58 -18.22 60.74
N LYS A 45 6.95 -18.18 62.03
CA LYS A 45 8.10 -17.47 62.57
C LYS A 45 9.37 -18.25 62.28
N THR A 46 10.36 -17.63 61.63
CA THR A 46 11.77 -18.00 61.77
C THR A 46 12.67 -16.81 61.40
N PRO A 47 13.77 -16.54 62.11
CA PRO A 47 14.64 -15.43 61.80
C PRO A 47 15.81 -15.85 60.89
N MET A 48 16.23 -14.90 60.04
CA MET A 48 17.63 -14.55 59.75
C MET A 48 18.13 -14.66 58.29
N ARG A 49 18.63 -13.49 57.84
CA ARG A 49 19.74 -13.17 56.89
C ARG A 49 19.61 -13.53 55.41
N HIS A 50 19.53 -12.43 54.64
CA HIS A 50 20.02 -12.16 53.27
C HIS A 50 19.72 -13.19 52.18
N LEU A 51 19.05 -12.78 51.11
CA LEU A 51 19.65 -12.68 49.77
C LEU A 51 18.62 -12.18 48.74
N ILE A 52 19.08 -11.23 47.92
CA ILE A 52 18.69 -10.96 46.53
C ILE A 52 17.32 -10.30 46.29
N ILE A 53 17.41 -8.99 46.04
CA ILE A 53 16.48 -8.23 45.18
C ILE A 53 16.64 -8.76 43.75
N PRO A 54 15.60 -9.30 43.07
CA PRO A 54 15.58 -9.23 41.61
C PRO A 54 15.04 -7.85 41.25
N ALA A 55 15.94 -7.01 40.76
CA ALA A 55 15.58 -5.74 40.15
C ALA A 55 14.61 -6.04 39.01
N LEU A 56 13.38 -5.55 39.13
CA LEU A 56 12.42 -5.47 38.04
C LEU A 56 12.96 -4.43 37.05
N LEU A 57 13.92 -4.83 36.22
CA LEU A 57 14.36 -4.08 35.05
C LEU A 57 13.24 -4.24 34.00
N ALA A 58 12.12 -3.56 34.22
CA ALA A 58 11.16 -3.31 33.15
C ALA A 58 11.88 -2.38 32.16
N THR A 59 12.50 -2.98 31.15
CA THR A 59 12.97 -2.26 29.97
C THR A 59 11.75 -1.58 29.37
N VAL A 60 11.62 -0.28 29.64
CA VAL A 60 10.76 0.62 28.89
C VAL A 60 11.38 0.72 27.51
N LEU A 61 11.10 -0.27 26.67
CA LEU A 61 11.31 -0.11 25.23
C LEU A 61 10.47 1.11 24.86
N PRO A 62 11.07 2.19 24.32
CA PRO A 62 10.27 3.25 23.75
C PRO A 62 9.36 2.58 22.72
N THR A 63 8.06 2.61 22.97
CA THR A 63 7.06 2.40 21.94
C THR A 63 7.22 3.58 20.99
N THR A 64 8.21 3.51 20.10
CA THR A 64 8.18 4.30 18.88
C THR A 64 6.88 3.89 18.23
N MET A 65 5.88 4.77 18.29
CA MET A 65 4.69 4.60 17.45
C MET A 65 5.24 4.38 16.05
N ALA A 66 4.91 3.22 15.47
CA ALA A 66 5.34 2.86 14.14
C ALA A 66 5.04 4.06 13.23
N GLN A 67 6.05 4.50 12.47
CA GLN A 67 5.86 5.53 11.45
C GLN A 67 4.70 5.07 10.57
N ALA A 68 3.62 5.84 10.55
CA ALA A 68 2.37 5.39 9.97
C ALA A 68 2.17 5.82 8.51
N HIS A 69 3.15 6.40 7.83
CA HIS A 69 3.05 6.61 6.38
C HIS A 69 4.42 6.28 5.76
N PRO A 70 4.51 5.30 4.85
CA PRO A 70 3.41 4.56 4.21
C PRO A 70 2.85 3.41 5.08
N HIS A 71 1.68 2.90 4.70
CA HIS A 71 0.99 1.78 5.34
C HIS A 71 1.06 0.47 4.54
N ILE A 72 1.19 0.59 3.21
CA ILE A 72 1.29 -0.53 2.27
C ILE A 72 2.58 -0.38 1.48
N PHE A 73 3.32 -1.48 1.33
CA PHE A 73 4.52 -1.55 0.52
C PHE A 73 4.27 -2.44 -0.69
N VAL A 74 4.55 -1.90 -1.88
CA VAL A 74 4.33 -2.57 -3.15
C VAL A 74 5.58 -2.46 -3.99
N SER A 75 6.17 -3.59 -4.37
CA SER A 75 7.16 -3.59 -5.45
C SER A 75 6.43 -3.50 -6.79
N VAL A 76 6.88 -2.61 -7.67
CA VAL A 76 6.29 -2.39 -8.98
C VAL A 76 7.27 -2.76 -10.10
N GLU A 77 6.80 -3.55 -11.05
CA GLU A 77 7.46 -3.71 -12.36
C GLU A 77 6.70 -2.89 -13.40
N VAL A 78 7.42 -2.21 -14.28
CA VAL A 78 6.85 -1.33 -15.32
C VAL A 78 7.32 -1.77 -16.70
N SER A 79 6.39 -1.92 -17.64
CA SER A 79 6.70 -1.98 -19.07
C SER A 79 5.92 -0.95 -19.87
N VAL A 80 6.52 -0.47 -20.96
CA VAL A 80 5.86 0.46 -21.89
C VAL A 80 5.67 -0.24 -23.22
N VAL A 81 4.42 -0.31 -23.67
CA VAL A 81 4.03 -0.96 -24.92
C VAL A 81 3.92 0.08 -26.00
N PHE A 82 4.60 -0.16 -27.12
CA PHE A 82 4.47 0.61 -28.35
C PHE A 82 3.69 -0.19 -29.40
N GLU A 83 2.75 0.47 -30.06
CA GLU A 83 2.02 -0.05 -31.23
C GLU A 83 2.11 0.99 -32.35
N ASP A 84 2.38 0.54 -33.58
CA ASP A 84 2.54 1.41 -34.75
C ASP A 84 3.50 2.62 -34.49
N ASP A 85 4.64 2.32 -33.85
CA ASP A 85 5.69 3.26 -33.41
C ASP A 85 5.27 4.30 -32.35
N ALA A 86 4.04 4.27 -31.84
CA ALA A 86 3.52 5.16 -30.80
C ALA A 86 3.34 4.44 -29.45
N PRO A 87 3.59 5.11 -28.31
CA PRO A 87 3.26 4.56 -27.00
C PRO A 87 1.75 4.30 -26.87
N ALA A 88 1.38 3.07 -26.57
CA ALA A 88 -0.01 2.60 -26.53
C ALA A 88 -0.50 2.28 -25.11
N ALA A 89 0.37 1.77 -24.24
CA ALA A 89 0.01 1.44 -22.87
C ALA A 89 1.22 1.42 -21.93
N VAL A 90 0.95 1.54 -20.64
CA VAL A 90 1.88 1.17 -19.57
C VAL A 90 1.34 -0.08 -18.88
N ASN A 91 2.12 -1.16 -18.88
CA ASN A 91 1.81 -2.35 -18.10
C ASN A 91 2.46 -2.24 -16.72
N LEU A 92 1.73 -2.68 -15.70
CA LEU A 92 2.14 -2.66 -14.32
C LEU A 92 2.01 -4.07 -13.74
N ALA A 93 2.98 -4.47 -12.93
CA ALA A 93 2.81 -5.54 -11.97
C ALA A 93 3.08 -5.03 -10.56
N TRP A 94 2.06 -5.08 -9.71
CA TRP A 94 2.13 -4.73 -8.29
C TRP A 94 2.28 -6.01 -7.48
N ILE A 95 3.40 -6.10 -6.76
CA ILE A 95 3.75 -7.23 -5.91
C ILE A 95 3.68 -6.70 -4.47
N TYR A 96 2.66 -7.15 -3.75
CA TYR A 96 2.41 -6.69 -2.39
C TYR A 96 3.36 -7.39 -1.43
N ASP A 97 3.75 -6.72 -0.34
CA ASP A 97 4.58 -7.33 0.69
C ASP A 97 3.87 -8.51 1.40
N ASP A 98 4.65 -9.25 2.18
CA ASP A 98 4.19 -10.43 2.92
C ASP A 98 3.10 -10.09 3.94
N TYR A 99 3.26 -8.97 4.65
CA TYR A 99 2.34 -8.53 5.68
C TYR A 99 0.98 -8.13 5.10
N PHE A 100 0.95 -7.34 4.04
CA PHE A 100 -0.30 -6.92 3.39
C PHE A 100 -0.97 -8.11 2.71
N SER A 101 -0.21 -8.98 2.05
CA SER A 101 -0.76 -10.20 1.44
C SER A 101 -1.46 -11.08 2.50
N LEU A 102 -0.82 -11.29 3.66
CA LEU A 102 -1.42 -12.02 4.78
C LEU A 102 -2.65 -11.31 5.35
N LEU A 103 -2.61 -9.99 5.47
CA LEU A 103 -3.73 -9.21 6.00
C LEU A 103 -4.97 -9.36 5.11
N ILE A 104 -4.79 -9.27 3.79
CA ILE A 104 -5.89 -9.40 2.83
C ILE A 104 -6.44 -10.83 2.82
N THR A 105 -5.61 -11.87 2.82
CA THR A 105 -6.10 -13.26 2.86
C THR A 105 -6.88 -13.53 4.15
N ALA A 106 -6.40 -13.02 5.29
CA ALA A 106 -7.09 -13.13 6.57
C ALA A 106 -8.43 -12.38 6.61
N ASP A 107 -8.52 -11.16 6.06
CA ASP A 107 -9.77 -10.37 6.02
C ASP A 107 -10.82 -11.02 5.11
N LEU A 108 -10.38 -11.57 3.98
CA LEU A 108 -11.24 -12.31 3.05
C LEU A 108 -11.63 -13.71 3.58
N GLY A 109 -10.93 -14.22 4.59
CA GLY A 109 -11.17 -15.55 5.14
C GLY A 109 -10.76 -16.68 4.20
N ILE A 110 -9.69 -16.46 3.42
CA ILE A 110 -9.09 -17.43 2.48
C ILE A 110 -7.71 -17.88 3.00
N ASP A 111 -7.21 -19.03 2.55
CA ASP A 111 -5.95 -19.64 3.05
C ASP A 111 -5.98 -19.88 4.57
N LEU A 112 -7.13 -20.32 5.11
CA LEU A 112 -7.30 -20.50 6.56
C LEU A 112 -6.53 -21.69 7.14
N ASP A 113 -6.11 -22.61 6.29
CA ASP A 113 -5.18 -23.69 6.64
C ASP A 113 -3.70 -23.25 6.57
N GLY A 114 -3.42 -22.08 5.97
CA GLY A 114 -2.11 -21.42 5.97
C GLY A 114 -1.06 -22.19 5.19
N ASP A 115 -1.47 -22.92 4.15
CA ASP A 115 -0.58 -23.67 3.28
C ASP A 115 -0.01 -22.82 2.13
N MET A 116 -0.49 -21.57 2.01
CA MET A 116 -0.11 -20.57 1.00
C MET A 116 -0.50 -20.97 -0.43
N VAL A 117 -1.45 -21.89 -0.58
CA VAL A 117 -1.94 -22.38 -1.88
C VAL A 117 -3.45 -22.20 -1.94
N LEU A 118 -3.90 -21.11 -2.57
CA LEU A 118 -5.32 -20.87 -2.75
C LEU A 118 -5.98 -21.93 -3.65
N THR A 119 -7.12 -22.43 -3.21
CA THR A 119 -8.08 -23.18 -4.04
C THR A 119 -8.66 -22.27 -5.13
N GLU A 120 -9.31 -22.85 -6.15
CA GLU A 120 -9.91 -22.05 -7.23
C GLU A 120 -11.02 -21.10 -6.73
N ASP A 121 -11.78 -21.50 -5.71
CA ASP A 121 -12.81 -20.64 -5.09
C ASP A 121 -12.18 -19.47 -4.31
N GLU A 122 -11.05 -19.71 -3.65
CA GLU A 122 -10.30 -18.67 -2.94
C GLU A 122 -9.61 -17.70 -3.90
N LYS A 123 -9.03 -18.20 -5.00
CA LYS A 123 -8.50 -17.36 -6.08
C LYS A 123 -9.58 -16.46 -6.68
N ALA A 124 -10.78 -17.01 -6.92
CA ALA A 124 -11.91 -16.23 -7.42
C ALA A 124 -12.34 -15.14 -6.41
N THR A 125 -12.32 -15.46 -5.11
CA THR A 125 -12.60 -14.50 -4.03
C THR A 125 -11.56 -13.37 -4.00
N LEU A 126 -10.28 -13.72 -4.05
CA LEU A 126 -9.18 -12.77 -4.10
C LEU A 126 -9.28 -11.84 -5.32
N ALA A 127 -9.45 -12.41 -6.51
CA ALA A 127 -9.58 -11.65 -7.75
C ALA A 127 -10.77 -10.67 -7.70
N ALA A 128 -11.93 -11.12 -7.18
CA ALA A 128 -13.12 -10.28 -7.05
C ALA A 128 -12.92 -9.11 -6.08
N SER A 129 -12.10 -9.27 -5.03
CA SER A 129 -11.88 -8.23 -4.01
C SER A 129 -11.17 -6.98 -4.54
N VAL A 130 -10.35 -7.14 -5.58
CA VAL A 130 -9.53 -6.05 -6.15
C VAL A 130 -10.06 -5.53 -7.50
N THR A 131 -11.09 -6.16 -8.08
CA THR A 131 -11.52 -5.91 -9.47
C THR A 131 -12.15 -4.52 -9.70
N GLU A 132 -12.75 -3.90 -8.67
CA GLU A 132 -13.48 -2.64 -8.83
C GLU A 132 -12.69 -1.46 -8.25
N TRP A 133 -12.23 -0.55 -9.12
CA TRP A 133 -11.68 0.73 -8.68
C TRP A 133 -12.79 1.75 -8.40
N PRO A 134 -12.65 2.56 -7.34
CA PRO A 134 -13.44 3.78 -7.18
C PRO A 134 -13.34 4.68 -8.42
N ALA A 135 -14.40 5.42 -8.75
CA ALA A 135 -14.47 6.24 -9.96
C ALA A 135 -13.41 7.37 -10.00
N ASP A 136 -12.94 7.80 -8.84
CA ASP A 136 -11.92 8.81 -8.62
C ASP A 136 -10.51 8.25 -8.55
N PHE A 137 -10.33 6.94 -8.34
CA PHE A 137 -9.02 6.32 -8.29
C PHE A 137 -8.37 6.31 -9.69
N LYS A 138 -7.20 6.95 -9.80
CA LYS A 138 -6.46 7.08 -11.06
C LYS A 138 -5.47 5.94 -11.29
N GLY A 139 -5.39 4.98 -10.37
CA GLY A 139 -4.57 3.79 -10.47
C GLY A 139 -3.09 4.05 -10.26
N ASP A 140 -2.76 5.01 -9.39
CA ASP A 140 -1.41 5.33 -8.91
C ASP A 140 -0.33 5.38 -10.00
N LEU A 141 -0.72 5.90 -11.16
CA LEU A 141 0.12 6.02 -12.34
C LEU A 141 -0.10 7.38 -12.97
N GLU A 142 0.98 8.12 -13.12
CA GLU A 142 1.05 9.35 -13.88
C GLU A 142 1.94 9.12 -15.11
N VAL A 143 1.46 9.55 -16.26
CA VAL A 143 2.22 9.59 -17.51
C VAL A 143 2.15 11.01 -18.06
N MET A 144 3.29 11.59 -18.42
CA MET A 144 3.38 12.97 -18.90
C MET A 144 4.20 13.08 -20.19
N GLN A 145 3.91 14.12 -20.96
CA GLN A 145 4.75 14.65 -22.02
C GLN A 145 5.13 16.10 -21.69
N GLY A 146 6.42 16.33 -21.42
CA GLY A 146 6.87 17.63 -20.93
C GLY A 146 6.18 18.00 -19.61
N THR A 147 5.27 18.97 -19.65
CA THR A 147 4.48 19.42 -18.48
C THR A 147 3.04 18.91 -18.49
N ASP A 148 2.60 18.26 -19.56
CA ASP A 148 1.21 17.87 -19.75
C ASP A 148 0.99 16.44 -19.26
N VAL A 149 0.04 16.26 -18.34
CA VAL A 149 -0.40 14.93 -17.88
C VAL A 149 -1.30 14.32 -18.95
N ILE A 150 -0.97 13.11 -19.36
CA ILE A 150 -1.67 12.37 -20.40
C ILE A 150 -2.85 11.62 -19.78
N ALA A 151 -4.01 11.67 -20.46
CA ALA A 151 -5.17 10.89 -20.08
C ALA A 151 -4.92 9.39 -20.32
N LEU A 152 -5.16 8.59 -19.29
CA LEU A 152 -5.10 7.14 -19.35
C LEU A 152 -6.52 6.56 -19.26
N ALA A 153 -6.79 5.54 -20.06
CA ALA A 153 -8.04 4.80 -19.97
C ALA A 153 -8.10 4.00 -18.65
N GLY A 154 -9.30 3.46 -18.39
CA GLY A 154 -9.48 2.46 -17.33
C GLY A 154 -8.60 1.23 -17.57
N ARG A 155 -8.22 0.55 -16.49
CA ARG A 155 -7.33 -0.60 -16.60
C ARG A 155 -7.92 -1.73 -17.42
N THR A 156 -7.08 -2.42 -18.18
CA THR A 156 -7.41 -3.62 -18.94
C THR A 156 -6.51 -4.78 -18.51
N ASP A 157 -6.82 -5.99 -19.01
CA ASP A 157 -5.98 -7.18 -18.86
C ASP A 157 -5.62 -7.54 -17.41
N HIS A 158 -6.50 -7.17 -16.48
CA HIS A 158 -6.29 -7.33 -15.06
C HIS A 158 -6.25 -8.81 -14.66
N THR A 159 -5.19 -9.20 -13.97
CA THR A 159 -5.00 -10.54 -13.40
C THR A 159 -4.49 -10.42 -11.97
N MET A 160 -4.95 -11.33 -11.11
CA MET A 160 -4.48 -11.44 -9.73
C MET A 160 -3.96 -12.86 -9.50
N THR A 161 -2.75 -12.99 -8.96
CA THR A 161 -2.15 -14.27 -8.56
C THR A 161 -1.74 -14.23 -7.10
N PHE A 162 -1.66 -15.41 -6.51
CA PHE A 162 -1.15 -15.61 -5.16
C PHE A 162 -0.17 -16.79 -5.19
N GLU A 163 1.10 -16.50 -4.98
CA GLU A 163 2.18 -17.48 -5.08
C GLU A 163 3.13 -17.30 -3.90
N ASN A 164 3.42 -18.40 -3.18
CA ASN A 164 4.31 -18.39 -2.02
C ASN A 164 3.93 -17.34 -0.95
N GLY A 165 2.64 -17.12 -0.74
CA GLY A 165 2.14 -16.15 0.25
C GLY A 165 2.06 -14.71 -0.26
N ILE A 166 2.40 -14.45 -1.52
CA ILE A 166 2.52 -13.11 -2.08
C ILE A 166 1.43 -12.87 -3.13
N MET A 167 0.67 -11.79 -2.95
CA MET A 167 -0.26 -11.28 -3.94
C MET A 167 0.49 -10.53 -5.05
N ARG A 168 0.14 -10.83 -6.30
CA ARG A 168 0.63 -10.09 -7.47
C ARG A 168 -0.53 -9.71 -8.38
N GLU A 169 -0.71 -8.41 -8.56
CA GLU A 169 -1.68 -7.83 -9.48
C GLU A 169 -0.97 -7.39 -10.75
N MET A 170 -1.48 -7.78 -11.91
CA MET A 170 -1.02 -7.29 -13.22
C MET A 170 -2.17 -6.56 -13.89
N HIS A 171 -1.88 -5.45 -14.56
CA HIS A 171 -2.86 -4.77 -15.40
C HIS A 171 -2.17 -3.84 -16.42
N SER A 172 -2.89 -3.47 -17.46
CA SER A 172 -2.46 -2.51 -18.47
C SER A 172 -3.24 -1.20 -18.34
N ARG A 173 -2.56 -0.08 -18.58
CA ARG A 173 -3.13 1.27 -18.60
C ARG A 173 -2.96 1.86 -19.99
N PRO A 174 -4.00 1.76 -20.85
CA PRO A 174 -3.95 2.32 -22.20
C PRO A 174 -3.80 3.84 -22.18
N ILE A 175 -2.96 4.34 -23.07
CA ILE A 175 -2.72 5.76 -23.30
C ILE A 175 -3.75 6.23 -24.33
N GLU A 176 -4.59 7.22 -24.01
CA GLU A 176 -5.68 7.60 -24.91
C GLU A 176 -5.22 8.46 -26.09
N ALA A 177 -4.56 9.59 -25.81
CA ALA A 177 -4.14 10.53 -26.83
C ALA A 177 -2.83 11.21 -26.42
N LEU A 178 -1.80 11.02 -27.25
CA LEU A 178 -0.54 11.74 -27.17
C LEU A 178 -0.61 13.00 -28.03
N SER A 179 -0.03 14.08 -27.54
CA SER A 179 0.17 15.29 -28.34
C SER A 179 1.24 15.11 -29.41
N ASP A 180 2.25 14.28 -29.14
CA ASP A 180 3.37 14.00 -30.02
C ASP A 180 3.88 12.56 -29.76
N PRO A 181 3.73 11.60 -30.68
CA PRO A 181 4.15 10.22 -30.44
C PRO A 181 5.67 10.03 -30.29
N ASP A 182 6.49 10.98 -30.76
CA ASP A 182 7.95 10.92 -30.66
C ASP A 182 8.50 11.65 -29.41
N ALA A 183 7.65 12.41 -28.70
CA ALA A 183 8.07 13.13 -27.52
C ALA A 183 8.33 12.18 -26.34
N PRO A 184 9.38 12.43 -25.52
CA PRO A 184 9.68 11.62 -24.35
C PRO A 184 8.50 11.48 -23.39
N LEU A 185 8.33 10.28 -22.83
CA LEU A 185 7.39 10.05 -21.75
C LEU A 185 8.09 10.18 -20.40
N THR A 186 7.44 10.84 -19.45
CA THR A 186 7.77 10.76 -18.03
C THR A 186 6.71 9.93 -17.33
N ILE A 187 7.11 8.89 -16.60
CA ILE A 187 6.21 7.97 -15.90
C ILE A 187 6.58 7.96 -14.43
N ARG A 188 5.57 8.04 -13.56
CA ARG A 188 5.72 7.91 -12.11
C ARG A 188 4.60 7.02 -11.56
N VAL A 189 4.97 6.09 -10.69
CA VAL A 189 4.02 5.24 -9.96
C VAL A 189 3.98 5.74 -8.52
N TYR A 190 2.86 6.30 -8.09
CA TYR A 190 2.72 6.86 -6.75
C TYR A 190 1.24 6.98 -6.35
N ASP A 191 0.99 6.78 -5.06
CA ASP A 191 -0.24 7.21 -4.41
C ASP A 191 -0.09 8.68 -4.00
N PRO A 192 -0.98 9.60 -4.41
CA PRO A 192 -0.93 11.02 -4.07
C PRO A 192 -0.71 11.31 -2.59
N PHE A 193 -1.27 10.50 -1.70
CA PHE A 193 -1.24 10.72 -0.25
C PHE A 193 -0.16 9.90 0.48
N TYR A 194 0.65 9.14 -0.25
CA TYR A 194 1.72 8.31 0.31
C TYR A 194 1.25 7.31 1.39
N TYR A 195 0.02 6.81 1.25
CA TYR A 195 -0.49 5.65 1.97
C TYR A 195 0.11 4.35 1.43
N VAL A 196 0.30 4.27 0.11
CA VAL A 196 1.04 3.19 -0.57
C VAL A 196 2.42 3.69 -1.01
N ALA A 197 3.47 2.99 -0.59
CA ALA A 197 4.81 3.19 -1.14
C ALA A 197 5.08 2.16 -2.25
N TYR A 198 5.25 2.68 -3.46
CA TYR A 198 5.67 1.90 -4.62
C TYR A 198 7.19 1.95 -4.76
N GLU A 199 7.83 0.79 -4.84
CA GLU A 199 9.26 0.65 -5.11
C GLU A 199 9.44 0.02 -6.48
N LEU A 200 10.08 0.71 -7.42
CA LEU A 200 10.39 0.15 -8.72
C LEU A 200 11.43 -0.97 -8.57
N VAL A 201 11.10 -2.17 -9.05
CA VAL A 201 11.99 -3.33 -9.04
C VAL A 201 12.29 -3.81 -10.45
N GLY A 202 13.54 -4.23 -10.66
CA GLY A 202 14.02 -4.66 -11.98
C GLY A 202 14.23 -3.51 -12.96
N ASP A 203 14.47 -3.87 -14.22
CA ASP A 203 14.61 -2.91 -15.32
C ASP A 203 13.23 -2.56 -15.89
N VAL A 204 13.04 -1.29 -16.27
CA VAL A 204 11.88 -0.89 -17.07
C VAL A 204 12.03 -1.48 -18.47
N THR A 205 11.05 -2.27 -18.89
CA THR A 205 11.06 -2.92 -20.21
C THR A 205 10.26 -2.13 -21.23
N ILE A 206 10.63 -2.28 -22.50
CA ILE A 206 9.96 -1.62 -23.62
C ILE A 206 9.59 -2.70 -24.63
N GLU A 207 8.33 -2.71 -25.03
CA GLU A 207 7.75 -3.69 -25.95
C GLU A 207 7.37 -2.98 -27.25
N GLY A 208 7.56 -3.66 -28.39
CA GLY A 208 7.21 -3.12 -29.71
C GLY A 208 8.28 -2.23 -30.36
N ARG A 209 9.26 -1.72 -29.61
CA ARG A 209 10.41 -0.94 -30.13
C ARG A 209 11.72 -1.34 -29.45
N ASP A 210 12.83 -1.31 -30.20
CA ASP A 210 14.19 -1.63 -29.73
C ASP A 210 15.15 -0.43 -29.73
N ASP A 211 14.70 0.71 -30.25
CA ASP A 211 15.44 1.96 -30.35
C ASP A 211 15.11 2.95 -29.22
N CYS A 212 14.25 2.53 -28.29
CA CYS A 212 13.91 3.27 -27.09
C CYS A 212 14.79 2.87 -25.91
N LYS A 213 14.94 3.81 -24.97
CA LYS A 213 15.66 3.63 -23.72
C LYS A 213 14.83 4.18 -22.56
N ALA A 214 14.79 3.43 -21.47
CA ALA A 214 14.32 3.89 -20.17
C ALA A 214 15.49 4.40 -19.32
N THR A 215 15.31 5.54 -18.68
CA THR A 215 16.22 6.08 -17.65
C THR A 215 15.44 6.31 -16.37
N VAL A 216 15.88 5.71 -15.27
CA VAL A 216 15.25 5.87 -13.96
C VAL A 216 16.07 6.85 -13.12
N THR A 217 15.39 7.85 -12.57
CA THR A 217 15.94 8.76 -11.56
C THR A 217 15.26 8.48 -10.23
N PRO A 218 15.98 7.96 -9.22
CA PRO A 218 15.39 7.67 -7.93
C PRO A 218 14.86 8.92 -7.21
N ALA A 219 13.80 8.75 -6.43
CA ALA A 219 13.29 9.80 -5.56
C ALA A 219 14.34 10.27 -4.55
N ASN A 220 14.33 11.57 -4.23
CA ASN A 220 15.13 12.10 -3.13
C ASN A 220 14.33 11.97 -1.83
N LEU A 221 14.47 10.82 -1.17
CA LEU A 221 13.71 10.51 0.04
C LEU A 221 13.98 11.49 1.19
N ASP A 222 15.21 11.97 1.36
CA ASP A 222 15.54 12.98 2.38
C ASP A 222 14.75 14.28 2.14
N ALA A 223 14.67 14.71 0.88
CA ALA A 223 13.88 15.89 0.51
C ALA A 223 12.37 15.64 0.67
N ALA A 224 11.89 14.44 0.32
CA ALA A 224 10.48 14.07 0.46
C ALA A 224 10.05 14.06 1.94
N TYR A 225 10.83 13.44 2.83
CA TYR A 225 10.54 13.46 4.26
C TYR A 225 10.65 14.86 4.87
N THR A 226 11.62 15.67 4.42
CA THR A 226 11.72 17.08 4.83
C THR A 226 10.45 17.85 4.42
N MET A 227 9.95 17.63 3.21
CA MET A 227 8.69 18.23 2.73
C MET A 227 7.49 17.84 3.60
N VAL A 228 7.39 16.56 3.99
CA VAL A 228 6.32 16.09 4.91
C VAL A 228 6.43 16.77 6.26
N GLU A 229 7.62 16.84 6.86
CA GLU A 229 7.83 17.51 8.15
C GLU A 229 7.42 18.99 8.09
N GLU A 230 7.78 19.68 7.01
CA GLU A 230 7.40 21.09 6.79
C GLU A 230 5.89 21.26 6.64
N LEU A 231 5.23 20.44 5.82
CA LEU A 231 3.78 20.52 5.59
C LEU A 231 2.94 20.13 6.81
N LEU A 232 3.47 19.24 7.66
CA LEU A 232 2.85 18.87 8.92
C LEU A 232 3.24 19.79 10.09
N TYR A 233 3.98 20.88 9.85
CA TYR A 233 4.45 21.82 10.87
C TYR A 233 5.22 21.12 12.01
N GLY A 234 6.04 20.13 11.67
CA GLY A 234 6.83 19.33 12.61
C GLY A 234 6.02 18.29 13.38
N ARG A 235 4.72 18.12 13.10
CA ARG A 235 3.92 17.01 13.62
C ARG A 235 4.37 15.70 12.93
N PRO A 236 4.58 14.61 13.68
CA PRO A 236 4.85 13.30 13.08
C PRO A 236 3.71 12.85 12.16
N ALA A 237 4.04 12.23 11.02
CA ALA A 237 3.04 11.63 10.12
C ALA A 237 2.17 10.57 10.82
N SER A 238 2.71 9.88 11.84
CA SER A 238 1.97 8.93 12.68
C SER A 238 0.87 9.55 13.55
N ASP A 239 0.93 10.86 13.76
CA ASP A 239 -0.03 11.55 14.59
C ASP A 239 -1.23 12.03 13.78
N VAL A 240 -1.15 12.05 12.43
CA VAL A 240 -2.28 12.38 11.55
C VAL A 240 -3.33 11.29 11.68
N GLY A 241 -4.51 11.68 12.18
CA GLY A 241 -5.59 10.73 12.42
C GLY A 241 -6.21 10.20 11.12
N PRO A 242 -6.93 9.06 11.17
CA PRO A 242 -7.56 8.45 9.98
C PRO A 242 -8.68 9.31 9.36
N ASP A 243 -9.21 10.28 10.11
CA ASP A 243 -10.24 11.22 9.64
C ASP A 243 -9.64 12.58 9.19
N GLU A 244 -8.30 12.71 9.20
CA GLU A 244 -7.57 13.91 8.79
C GLU A 244 -6.95 13.71 7.41
N GLU A 245 -7.00 14.74 6.57
CA GLU A 245 -6.39 14.73 5.24
C GLU A 245 -4.87 14.82 5.35
N PHE A 246 -4.16 13.83 4.81
CA PHE A 246 -2.72 13.87 4.65
C PHE A 246 -2.36 14.74 3.44
N PRO A 247 -1.26 15.52 3.45
CA PRO A 247 -0.89 16.32 2.29
C PRO A 247 -0.56 15.43 1.06
N GLU A 248 -0.87 15.92 -0.14
CA GLU A 248 -0.53 15.24 -1.41
C GLU A 248 0.98 15.30 -1.69
N VAL A 249 1.75 14.47 -0.99
CA VAL A 249 3.22 14.42 -1.05
C VAL A 249 3.74 13.25 -1.89
N GLY A 250 2.86 12.35 -2.33
CA GLY A 250 3.23 11.08 -2.96
C GLY A 250 4.21 11.19 -4.11
N VAL A 251 4.03 12.20 -4.96
CA VAL A 251 4.91 12.46 -6.10
C VAL A 251 6.39 12.69 -5.69
N ALA A 252 6.64 13.22 -4.48
CA ALA A 252 8.00 13.45 -3.99
C ALA A 252 8.74 12.14 -3.63
N PHE A 253 7.99 11.06 -3.37
CA PHE A 253 8.51 9.72 -3.08
C PHE A 253 8.61 8.83 -4.33
N ALA A 254 8.18 9.33 -5.48
CA ALA A 254 8.12 8.55 -6.71
C ALA A 254 9.45 8.59 -7.47
N ASP A 255 9.96 7.41 -7.85
CA ASP A 255 10.98 7.34 -8.90
C ASP A 255 10.43 7.91 -10.20
N THR A 256 11.28 8.61 -10.95
CA THR A 256 10.92 9.16 -12.26
C THR A 256 11.52 8.32 -13.36
N ILE A 257 10.67 7.70 -14.18
CA ILE A 257 11.05 6.92 -15.35
C ILE A 257 10.91 7.81 -16.59
N GLU A 258 11.98 8.03 -17.33
CA GLU A 258 11.97 8.74 -18.61
C GLU A 258 12.16 7.75 -19.76
N ILE A 259 11.22 7.73 -20.72
CA ILE A 259 11.31 6.94 -21.95
C ILE A 259 11.66 7.88 -23.10
N THR A 260 12.80 7.63 -23.73
CA THR A 260 13.26 8.35 -24.92
C THR A 260 13.50 7.37 -26.05
N CYS A 261 13.00 7.67 -27.24
CA CYS A 261 13.20 6.87 -28.44
C CYS A 261 14.00 7.63 -29.49
N ALA A 262 14.64 6.91 -30.42
CA ALA A 262 15.12 7.57 -31.62
C ALA A 262 13.91 8.11 -32.41
N THR A 263 14.08 9.26 -33.06
CA THR A 263 13.02 9.85 -33.87
C THR A 263 12.60 8.86 -34.96
N SER A 264 11.30 8.56 -35.04
CA SER A 264 10.76 7.72 -36.11
C SER A 264 11.09 8.34 -37.49
N ARG A 265 11.43 7.51 -38.47
CA ARG A 265 11.84 7.97 -39.82
C ARG A 265 10.67 8.10 -40.77
#